data_AF-A0A1I7YXU6-F1
#
_entry.id   AF-A0A1I7YXU6-F1
#
_cell.length_a   1.000
_cell.length_b   1.000
_cell.length_c   1.000
_cell.angle_alpha   90.00
_cell.angle_beta   90.00
_cell.angle_gamma   90.00
#
_symmetry.space_group_name_H-M   'P 1'
#
loop_
_entity.id
_entity.type
_entity.pdbx_description
1 polymer ?
#
loop_
_entity_poly.entity_id
_entity_poly.type
_entity_poly.pdbx_seq_one_letter_code
_entity_poly.pdbx_strand_id
1 'polypeptide(L)'
;MRMPTPLDICFLAISAFLFIMYIFFLITLVVYRWSQPFRSVFFSLTLALGVVDVLQMFHTYLLLKFPSFGWMTNSLYLNLPQSVVKYGSCALWALAFNQHIAVFIIAVNRFSAIVVPHGHNSRWSPFATRVANFLICFSGVFFVLPKIVYNSSIKYEIVDNVTMSATIVWGNQQLLEKYKYVSICLNLIVNMGCFVMYMTILCVAVRRHHGTLRAKVSINRKNTANPPDAMVIYHQI
;
A
#
# COMPACT_ATOMS: atom_id res chain seq x y z
N MET A 1 9.55 -21.39 -27.22
CA MET A 1 8.53 -21.04 -26.20
C MET A 1 9.11 -21.46 -24.86
N ARG A 2 9.57 -20.53 -24.01
CA ARG A 2 9.98 -20.92 -22.65
C ARG A 2 8.70 -21.28 -21.91
N MET A 3 8.47 -22.58 -21.69
CA MET A 3 7.31 -23.00 -20.92
C MET A 3 7.42 -22.36 -19.53
N PRO A 4 6.36 -21.70 -19.02
CA PRO A 4 6.37 -21.18 -17.68
C PRO A 4 6.71 -22.32 -16.72
N THR A 5 7.64 -22.08 -15.80
CA THR A 5 8.00 -23.11 -14.84
C THR A 5 6.77 -23.42 -13.97
N PRO A 6 6.66 -24.62 -13.38
CA PRO A 6 5.57 -24.92 -12.44
C PRO A 6 5.44 -23.87 -11.34
N LEU A 7 6.56 -23.30 -10.91
CA LEU A 7 6.63 -22.22 -9.94
C LEU A 7 6.03 -20.91 -10.47
N ASP A 8 6.28 -20.54 -11.73
CA ASP A 8 5.65 -19.36 -12.37
C ASP A 8 4.13 -19.50 -12.47
N ILE A 9 3.65 -20.70 -12.81
CA ILE A 9 2.22 -21.02 -12.88
C ILE A 9 1.58 -20.92 -11.49
N CYS A 10 2.22 -21.49 -10.47
CA CYS A 10 1.77 -21.37 -9.08
C CYS A 10 1.69 -19.91 -8.63
N PHE A 11 2.73 -19.10 -8.87
CA PHE A 11 2.70 -17.68 -8.52
C PHE A 11 1.62 -16.91 -9.28
N LEU A 12 1.42 -17.22 -10.57
CA LEU A 12 0.36 -16.62 -11.36
C LEU A 12 -1.03 -16.97 -10.78
N ALA A 13 -1.28 -18.24 -10.48
CA ALA A 13 -2.55 -18.69 -9.92
C ALA A 13 -2.84 -18.07 -8.55
N ILE A 14 -1.85 -18.07 -7.64
CA ILE A 14 -1.96 -17.42 -6.32
C ILE A 14 -2.25 -15.93 -6.48
N SER A 15 -1.50 -15.26 -7.36
CA SER A 15 -1.69 -13.83 -7.57
C SER A 15 -3.05 -13.46 -8.17
N ALA A 16 -3.57 -14.29 -9.08
CA ALA A 16 -4.89 -14.09 -9.67
C ALA A 16 -5.99 -14.27 -8.61
N PHE A 17 -5.88 -15.31 -7.77
CA PHE A 17 -6.79 -15.54 -6.66
C PHE A 17 -6.78 -14.39 -5.66
N LEU A 18 -5.60 -13.95 -5.22
CA LEU A 18 -5.45 -12.81 -4.32
C LEU A 18 -6.00 -11.52 -4.93
N PHE A 19 -5.81 -11.31 -6.23
CA PHE A 19 -6.36 -10.15 -6.93
C PHE A 19 -7.90 -10.15 -6.92
N ILE A 20 -8.54 -11.29 -7.18
CA ILE A 20 -10.01 -11.41 -7.11
C ILE A 20 -10.50 -11.10 -5.69
N MET A 21 -9.86 -11.67 -4.67
CA MET A 21 -10.18 -11.36 -3.27
C MET A 21 -10.02 -9.87 -2.97
N TYR A 22 -8.96 -9.26 -3.49
CA TYR A 22 -8.68 -7.83 -3.30
C TYR A 22 -9.75 -6.94 -3.95
N ILE A 23 -10.17 -7.27 -5.18
CA ILE A 23 -11.28 -6.56 -5.85
C ILE A 23 -12.57 -6.69 -5.05
N PHE A 24 -12.90 -7.89 -4.54
CA PHE A 24 -14.08 -8.08 -3.71
C PHE A 24 -14.03 -7.23 -2.42
N PHE A 25 -12.87 -7.15 -1.78
CA PHE A 25 -12.64 -6.28 -0.63
C PHE A 25 -12.87 -4.80 -0.98
N LEU A 26 -12.35 -4.31 -2.11
CA LEU A 26 -12.56 -2.94 -2.55
C LEU A 26 -14.02 -2.66 -2.89
N ILE A 27 -14.72 -3.57 -3.57
CA ILE A 27 -16.16 -3.45 -3.85
C ILE A 27 -16.93 -3.33 -2.54
N THR A 28 -16.64 -4.19 -1.56
CA THR A 28 -17.27 -4.14 -0.23
C THR A 28 -17.05 -2.77 0.40
N LEU A 29 -15.82 -2.26 0.35
CA LEU A 29 -15.47 -0.95 0.93
C LEU A 29 -16.20 0.20 0.22
N VAL A 30 -16.39 0.13 -1.10
CA VAL A 30 -17.16 1.12 -1.88
C VAL A 30 -18.65 1.04 -1.55
N VAL A 31 -19.23 -0.16 -1.53
CA VAL A 31 -20.66 -0.38 -1.26
C VAL A 31 -21.05 0.11 0.13
N TYR A 32 -20.23 -0.22 1.14
CA TYR A 32 -20.51 0.14 2.53
C TYR A 32 -19.89 1.48 2.95
N ARG A 33 -19.34 2.29 2.03
CA ARG A 33 -18.57 3.52 2.34
C ARG A 33 -19.31 4.55 3.20
N TRP A 34 -20.64 4.55 3.16
CA TRP A 34 -21.46 5.50 3.91
C TRP A 34 -21.90 4.98 5.28
N SER A 35 -21.72 3.68 5.53
CA SER A 35 -22.05 3.02 6.79
C SER A 35 -20.87 3.09 7.76
N GLN A 36 -21.13 3.23 9.06
CA GLN A 36 -20.10 3.04 10.08
C GLN A 36 -19.71 1.56 10.14
N PRO A 37 -18.43 1.21 10.30
CA PRO A 37 -17.25 2.06 10.53
C PRO A 37 -16.53 2.56 9.26
N PHE A 38 -17.05 2.22 8.07
CA PHE A 38 -16.41 2.46 6.76
C PHE A 38 -16.37 3.92 6.32
N ARG A 39 -17.16 4.80 6.95
CA ARG A 39 -17.11 6.26 6.74
C ARG A 39 -15.84 6.94 7.30
N SER A 40 -14.93 6.20 7.92
CA SER A 40 -13.72 6.79 8.53
C SER A 40 -12.67 7.21 7.50
N VAL A 41 -11.82 8.16 7.90
CA VAL A 41 -10.68 8.66 7.09
C VAL A 41 -9.77 7.51 6.66
N PHE A 42 -9.53 6.55 7.56
CA PHE A 42 -8.71 5.38 7.27
C PHE A 42 -9.21 4.61 6.05
N PHE A 43 -10.50 4.27 5.98
CA PHE A 43 -11.05 3.53 4.85
C PHE A 43 -11.04 4.35 3.55
N SER A 44 -11.19 5.68 3.63
CA SER A 44 -11.01 6.52 2.45
C SER A 44 -9.59 6.46 1.89
N LEU A 45 -8.56 6.48 2.75
CA LEU A 45 -7.16 6.36 2.32
C LEU A 45 -6.86 4.96 1.78
N THR A 46 -7.40 3.93 2.43
CA THR A 46 -7.29 2.53 1.98
C THR A 46 -7.96 2.33 0.62
N LEU A 47 -9.08 3.00 0.34
CA LEU A 47 -9.71 2.95 -0.98
C LEU A 47 -8.80 3.56 -2.05
N ALA A 48 -8.17 4.70 -1.77
CA ALA A 48 -7.24 5.35 -2.69
C ALA A 48 -6.02 4.45 -2.98
N LEU A 49 -5.45 3.82 -1.94
CA LEU A 49 -4.40 2.81 -2.10
C LEU A 49 -4.88 1.63 -2.95
N GLY A 50 -6.10 1.16 -2.71
CA GLY A 50 -6.72 0.09 -3.49
C GLY A 50 -6.81 0.37 -4.97
N VAL A 51 -7.21 1.58 -5.34
CA VAL A 51 -7.22 2.01 -6.75
C VAL A 51 -5.82 1.98 -7.35
N VAL A 52 -4.81 2.49 -6.63
CA VAL A 52 -3.40 2.47 -7.07
C VAL A 52 -2.91 1.04 -7.27
N ASP A 53 -3.17 0.13 -6.33
CA ASP A 53 -2.76 -1.28 -6.39
C ASP A 53 -3.39 -2.00 -7.59
N VAL A 54 -4.69 -1.77 -7.85
CA VAL A 54 -5.39 -2.36 -9.00
C VAL A 54 -4.79 -1.88 -10.31
N LEU A 55 -4.54 -0.57 -10.45
CA LEU A 55 -3.89 -0.01 -11.62
C LEU A 55 -2.48 -0.57 -11.80
N GLN A 56 -1.72 -0.72 -10.70
CA GLN A 56 -0.36 -1.24 -10.73
C GLN A 56 -0.33 -2.71 -11.15
N MET A 57 -1.21 -3.53 -10.59
CA MET A 57 -1.35 -4.92 -11.00
C MET A 57 -1.72 -5.02 -12.47
N PHE A 58 -2.74 -4.28 -12.93
CA PHE A 58 -3.15 -4.28 -14.32
C PHE A 58 -1.98 -3.97 -15.27
N HIS A 59 -1.23 -2.91 -15.00
CA HIS A 59 -0.05 -2.57 -15.80
C HIS A 59 1.06 -3.62 -15.68
N THR A 60 1.28 -4.21 -14.51
CA THR A 60 2.36 -5.19 -14.30
C THR A 60 2.07 -6.49 -15.05
N TYR A 61 0.82 -6.96 -15.01
CA TYR A 61 0.44 -8.16 -15.73
C TYR A 61 0.44 -7.94 -17.23
N LEU A 62 -0.15 -6.84 -17.70
CA LEU A 62 -0.23 -6.55 -19.13
C LEU A 62 1.12 -6.18 -19.74
N LEU A 63 1.94 -5.34 -19.12
CA LEU A 63 3.15 -4.81 -19.77
C LEU A 63 4.44 -5.57 -19.43
N LEU A 64 4.45 -6.38 -18.37
CA LEU A 64 5.64 -7.13 -17.96
C LEU A 64 5.40 -8.64 -18.00
N LYS A 65 4.43 -9.17 -17.24
CA LYS A 65 4.29 -10.62 -17.06
C LYS A 65 3.85 -11.32 -18.33
N PHE A 66 2.79 -10.86 -18.99
CA PHE A 66 2.31 -11.52 -20.20
C PHE A 66 3.33 -11.54 -21.36
N PRO A 67 4.01 -10.41 -21.69
CA PRO A 67 5.10 -10.43 -22.66
C PRO A 67 6.24 -11.38 -22.28
N SER A 68 6.57 -11.45 -20.98
CA SER A 68 7.65 -12.33 -20.50
C SER A 68 7.34 -13.81 -20.67
N PHE A 69 6.06 -14.19 -20.67
CA PHE A 69 5.60 -15.55 -20.97
C PHE A 69 5.46 -15.83 -22.48
N GLY A 70 5.77 -14.87 -23.34
CA GLY A 70 5.59 -15.00 -24.79
C GLY A 70 4.13 -14.86 -25.25
N TRP A 71 3.21 -14.45 -24.37
CA TRP A 71 1.80 -14.30 -24.71
C TRP A 71 1.60 -13.03 -25.55
N MET A 72 1.01 -13.17 -26.73
CA MET A 72 0.72 -12.07 -27.66
C MET A 72 1.94 -11.20 -28.04
N THR A 73 3.17 -11.67 -27.83
CA THR A 73 4.40 -10.88 -28.08
C THR A 73 4.49 -10.42 -29.53
N ASN A 74 4.27 -11.34 -30.48
CA ASN A 74 4.38 -11.07 -31.92
C ASN A 74 3.15 -10.37 -32.52
N SER A 75 1.97 -10.53 -31.91
CA SER A 75 0.72 -9.98 -32.44
C SER A 75 0.37 -8.61 -31.88
N LEU A 76 0.70 -8.36 -30.61
CA LEU A 76 0.30 -7.14 -29.90
C LEU A 76 1.51 -6.34 -29.43
N TYR A 77 2.40 -6.93 -28.64
CA TYR A 77 3.44 -6.16 -27.95
C TYR A 77 4.54 -5.60 -28.85
N LEU A 78 4.97 -6.34 -29.88
CA LEU A 78 5.92 -5.84 -30.89
C LEU A 78 5.31 -4.76 -31.80
N ASN A 79 3.99 -4.73 -31.92
CA ASN A 79 3.26 -3.74 -32.73
C ASN A 79 2.87 -2.48 -31.92
N LEU A 80 3.12 -2.46 -30.61
CA LEU A 80 2.80 -1.29 -29.80
C LEU A 80 3.70 -0.10 -30.17
N PRO A 81 3.12 1.11 -30.32
CA PRO A 81 3.92 2.31 -30.51
C PRO A 81 4.95 2.47 -29.38
N GLN A 82 6.17 2.91 -29.71
CA GLN A 82 7.22 3.16 -28.72
C GLN A 82 6.76 4.12 -27.60
N SER A 83 5.90 5.08 -27.94
CA SER A 83 5.28 5.96 -26.95
C SER A 83 4.47 5.20 -25.90
N VAL A 84 3.68 4.20 -26.31
CA VAL A 84 2.84 3.40 -25.39
C VAL A 84 3.71 2.61 -24.42
N VAL A 85 4.77 1.96 -24.91
CA VAL A 85 5.69 1.20 -24.03
C VAL A 85 6.45 2.14 -23.08
N LYS A 86 6.85 3.33 -23.55
CA LYS A 86 7.54 4.36 -22.75
C LYS A 86 6.65 4.86 -21.62
N TYR A 87 5.45 5.33 -21.96
CA TYR A 87 4.52 5.89 -21.00
C TYR A 87 3.96 4.81 -20.08
N GLY A 88 3.70 3.60 -20.58
CA GLY A 88 3.27 2.46 -19.76
C GLY A 88 4.32 2.05 -18.74
N SER A 89 5.59 1.99 -19.14
CA SER A 89 6.71 1.76 -18.21
C SER A 89 6.85 2.88 -17.19
N CYS A 90 6.70 4.14 -17.61
CA CYS A 90 6.69 5.29 -16.69
C CYS A 90 5.53 5.21 -15.69
N ALA A 91 4.33 4.82 -16.15
CA ALA A 91 3.15 4.65 -15.31
C ALA A 91 3.36 3.58 -14.24
N LEU A 92 4.02 2.46 -14.58
CA LEU A 92 4.41 1.43 -13.60
C LEU A 92 5.26 1.99 -12.46
N TRP A 93 6.30 2.78 -12.79
CA TRP A 93 7.14 3.42 -11.77
C TRP A 93 6.37 4.45 -10.94
N ALA A 94 5.45 5.20 -11.56
CA ALA A 94 4.63 6.19 -10.87
C ALA A 94 3.68 5.50 -9.88
N LEU A 95 3.03 4.41 -10.29
CA LEU A 95 2.12 3.65 -9.45
C LEU A 95 2.84 3.00 -8.26
N ALA A 96 4.04 2.44 -8.48
CA ALA A 96 4.86 1.91 -7.38
C ALA A 96 5.21 3.00 -6.34
N PHE A 97 5.54 4.21 -6.79
CA PHE A 97 5.81 5.32 -5.89
C PHE A 97 4.55 5.77 -5.13
N ASN A 98 3.41 5.89 -5.83
CA ASN A 98 2.10 6.16 -5.23
C ASN A 98 1.77 5.17 -4.11
N GLN A 99 2.05 3.87 -4.32
CA GLN A 99 1.84 2.82 -3.34
C GLN A 99 2.64 3.06 -2.05
N HIS A 100 3.94 3.40 -2.17
CA HIS A 100 4.78 3.71 -1.01
C HIS A 100 4.28 4.94 -0.24
N ILE A 101 3.90 6.01 -0.94
CA ILE A 101 3.34 7.21 -0.33
C ILE A 101 2.01 6.91 0.36
N ALA A 102 1.16 6.06 -0.23
CA ALA A 102 -0.09 5.65 0.37
C ALA A 102 0.10 4.90 1.69
N VAL A 103 1.00 3.92 1.72
CA VAL A 103 1.32 3.19 2.96
C VAL A 103 1.85 4.14 4.03
N PHE A 104 2.69 5.11 3.65
CA PHE A 104 3.19 6.12 4.57
C PHE A 104 2.09 7.02 5.14
N ILE A 105 1.22 7.57 4.30
CA ILE A 105 0.11 8.43 4.73
C ILE A 105 -0.85 7.66 5.64
N ILE A 106 -1.15 6.39 5.31
CA ILE A 106 -1.96 5.51 6.16
C ILE A 106 -1.27 5.26 7.50
N ALA A 107 0.05 5.04 7.52
CA ALA A 107 0.82 4.88 8.75
C ALA A 107 0.75 6.15 9.63
N VAL A 108 0.88 7.35 9.03
CA VAL A 108 0.70 8.64 9.74
C VAL A 108 -0.71 8.76 10.30
N ASN A 109 -1.74 8.37 9.53
CA ASN A 109 -3.12 8.37 10.01
C ASN A 109 -3.29 7.50 11.25
N ARG A 110 -2.84 6.24 11.18
CA ARG A 110 -2.92 5.29 12.31
C ARG A 110 -2.08 5.72 13.51
N PHE A 111 -0.88 6.24 13.27
CA PHE A 111 -0.01 6.77 14.32
C PHE A 111 -0.70 7.91 15.06
N SER A 112 -1.23 8.90 14.32
CA SER A 112 -1.92 10.03 14.94
C SER A 112 -3.18 9.61 15.71
N ALA A 113 -3.91 8.59 15.25
CA ALA A 113 -5.11 8.10 15.93
C ALA A 113 -4.79 7.42 17.28
N ILE A 114 -3.70 6.66 17.34
CA ILE A 114 -3.37 5.83 18.50
C ILE A 114 -2.51 6.60 19.52
N VAL A 115 -1.48 7.29 19.03
CA VAL A 115 -0.45 7.94 19.85
C VAL A 115 -0.90 9.33 20.30
N VAL A 116 -1.56 10.10 19.42
CA VAL A 116 -1.99 11.48 19.70
C VAL A 116 -3.49 11.65 19.42
N PRO A 117 -4.37 10.96 20.19
CA PRO A 117 -5.80 10.93 19.93
C PRO A 117 -6.45 12.33 20.07
N HIS A 118 -5.93 13.16 20.97
CA HIS A 118 -6.34 14.55 21.13
C HIS A 118 -6.00 15.34 19.86
N GLY A 119 -7.03 15.69 19.09
CA GLY A 119 -6.91 16.42 17.83
C GLY A 119 -6.76 15.57 16.58
N HIS A 120 -6.87 14.23 16.64
CA HIS A 120 -6.85 13.38 15.43
C HIS A 120 -7.90 13.83 14.41
N ASN A 121 -9.15 14.04 14.86
CA ASN A 121 -10.25 14.49 14.00
C ASN A 121 -10.04 15.90 13.43
N SER A 122 -9.31 16.77 14.16
CA SER A 122 -8.98 18.12 13.68
C SER A 122 -7.89 18.08 12.60
N ARG A 123 -6.85 17.24 12.78
CA ARG A 123 -5.77 17.06 11.80
C ARG A 123 -6.26 16.37 10.52
N TRP A 124 -7.16 15.41 10.66
CA TRP A 124 -7.76 14.68 9.54
C TRP A 124 -9.14 15.24 9.16
N SER A 125 -9.17 16.54 8.90
CA SER A 125 -10.36 17.20 8.36
C SER A 125 -10.71 16.66 6.97
N PRO A 126 -11.97 16.81 6.50
CA PRO A 126 -12.37 16.39 5.16
C PRO A 126 -11.54 17.03 4.03
N PHE A 127 -10.95 18.21 4.27
CA PHE A 127 -10.02 18.83 3.33
C PHE A 127 -8.67 18.11 3.35
N ALA A 128 -8.08 17.90 4.53
CA ALA A 128 -6.81 17.19 4.67
C ALA A 128 -6.87 15.77 4.09
N THR A 129 -7.98 15.04 4.30
CA THR A 129 -8.20 13.72 3.70
C THR A 129 -8.25 13.77 2.18
N ARG A 130 -8.90 14.79 1.59
CA ARG A 130 -8.93 14.96 0.12
C ARG A 130 -7.55 15.25 -0.44
N VAL A 131 -6.77 16.12 0.22
CA VAL A 131 -5.37 16.38 -0.16
C VAL A 131 -4.53 15.12 -0.06
N ALA A 132 -4.67 14.35 1.02
CA ALA A 132 -3.97 13.08 1.19
C ALA A 132 -4.30 12.09 0.08
N ASN A 133 -5.59 11.90 -0.26
CA ASN A 133 -6.00 11.05 -1.38
C ASN A 133 -5.43 11.55 -2.72
N PHE A 134 -5.40 12.86 -2.95
CA PHE A 134 -4.78 13.44 -4.14
C PHE A 134 -3.29 13.11 -4.21
N LEU A 135 -2.55 13.27 -3.11
CA LEU A 135 -1.12 12.92 -3.05
C LEU A 135 -0.90 11.43 -3.32
N ILE A 136 -1.75 10.55 -2.78
CA ILE A 136 -1.71 9.11 -3.05
C ILE A 136 -1.85 8.82 -4.55
N CYS A 137 -2.79 9.46 -5.24
CA CYS A 137 -3.05 9.16 -6.64
C CYS A 137 -2.05 9.80 -7.61
N PHE A 138 -1.47 10.96 -7.27
CA PHE A 138 -0.73 11.78 -8.24
C PHE A 138 0.76 12.00 -7.93
N SER A 139 1.25 11.68 -6.73
CA SER A 139 2.66 11.91 -6.35
C SER A 139 3.67 11.26 -7.29
N GLY A 140 3.37 10.06 -7.78
CA GLY A 140 4.18 9.29 -8.72
C GLY A 140 4.32 9.94 -10.10
N VAL A 141 3.32 10.72 -10.54
CA VAL A 141 3.40 11.45 -11.81
C VAL A 141 4.50 12.51 -11.73
N PHE A 142 4.55 13.27 -10.64
CA PHE A 142 5.61 14.25 -10.39
C PHE A 142 6.98 13.57 -10.27
N PHE A 143 7.03 12.40 -9.62
CA PHE A 143 8.27 11.66 -9.45
C PHE A 143 8.86 11.18 -10.78
N VAL A 144 8.00 10.74 -11.71
CA VAL A 144 8.40 10.22 -13.03
C VAL A 144 8.47 11.32 -14.10
N LEU A 145 8.13 12.56 -13.78
CA LEU A 145 8.19 13.67 -14.74
C LEU A 145 9.61 13.89 -15.32
N PRO A 146 10.70 13.91 -14.52
CA PRO A 146 12.06 13.97 -15.06
C PRO A 146 12.33 12.81 -16.03
N LYS A 147 11.81 11.62 -15.71
CA LYS A 147 11.94 10.43 -16.53
C LYS A 147 11.30 10.61 -17.94
N ILE A 148 10.20 11.33 -18.02
CA ILE A 148 9.51 11.60 -19.30
C ILE A 148 10.26 12.67 -20.11
N VAL A 149 10.73 13.73 -19.43
CA VAL A 149 11.35 14.91 -20.06
C VAL A 149 12.72 14.62 -20.66
N TYR A 150 13.55 13.77 -20.05
CA TYR A 150 14.94 13.53 -20.49
C TYR A 150 15.11 12.56 -21.69
N ASN A 151 14.14 12.56 -22.61
CA ASN A 151 14.16 11.89 -23.91
C ASN A 151 14.81 10.49 -23.91
N SER A 152 14.20 9.53 -23.22
CA SER A 152 14.58 8.12 -23.31
C SER A 152 14.09 7.51 -24.63
N SER A 153 14.96 6.71 -25.27
CA SER A 153 14.64 5.83 -26.39
C SER A 153 14.38 4.41 -25.86
N ILE A 154 13.60 3.62 -26.60
CA ILE A 154 13.37 2.21 -26.24
C ILE A 154 14.16 1.33 -27.18
N LYS A 155 14.98 0.44 -26.62
CA LYS A 155 15.55 -0.68 -27.36
C LYS A 155 14.74 -1.92 -27.04
N TYR A 156 14.15 -2.48 -28.09
CA TYR A 156 13.57 -3.81 -28.03
C TYR A 156 14.65 -4.82 -28.36
N GLU A 157 14.88 -5.75 -27.44
CA GLU A 157 15.79 -6.86 -27.64
C GLU A 157 14.96 -8.15 -27.57
N ILE A 158 15.00 -8.91 -28.65
CA ILE A 158 14.38 -10.24 -28.71
C ILE A 158 15.41 -11.19 -28.08
N VAL A 159 15.13 -11.67 -26.88
CA VAL A 159 16.10 -12.44 -26.07
C VAL A 159 16.17 -13.88 -26.55
N ASP A 160 15.01 -14.48 -26.78
CA ASP A 160 14.82 -15.71 -27.54
C ASP A 160 13.76 -15.40 -28.59
N ASN A 161 13.71 -16.07 -29.75
CA ASN A 161 12.76 -15.84 -30.88
C ASN A 161 11.23 -15.77 -30.54
N VAL A 162 10.86 -15.76 -29.26
CA VAL A 162 9.49 -15.67 -28.70
C VAL A 162 9.38 -14.67 -27.53
N THR A 163 10.50 -14.26 -26.88
CA THR A 163 10.52 -13.39 -25.70
C THR A 163 11.04 -12.00 -26.05
N MET A 164 10.39 -10.98 -25.52
CA MET A 164 10.72 -9.58 -25.79
C MET A 164 11.15 -8.90 -24.50
N SER A 165 12.34 -8.31 -24.50
CA SER A 165 12.81 -7.39 -23.48
C SER A 165 12.73 -5.97 -24.04
N ALA A 166 11.91 -5.12 -23.43
CA ALA A 166 11.89 -3.70 -23.72
C ALA A 166 12.79 -3.00 -22.70
N THR A 167 13.96 -2.53 -23.14
CA THR A 167 14.86 -1.73 -22.31
C THR A 167 14.71 -0.26 -22.66
N ILE A 168 14.45 0.57 -21.66
CA ILE A 168 14.42 2.02 -21.83
C ILE A 168 15.88 2.50 -21.74
N VAL A 169 16.44 2.94 -22.85
CA VAL A 169 17.78 3.52 -22.96
C VAL A 169 17.67 5.03 -22.80
N TRP A 170 18.39 5.56 -21.82
CA TRP A 170 18.31 6.96 -21.43
C TRP A 170 19.34 7.77 -22.19
N GLY A 171 18.96 8.96 -22.69
CA GLY A 171 19.91 9.86 -23.35
C GLY A 171 21.06 10.29 -22.44
N ASN A 172 20.85 10.31 -21.11
CA ASN A 172 21.89 10.60 -20.12
C ASN A 172 21.91 9.54 -19.01
N GLN A 173 22.83 8.58 -19.14
CA GLN A 173 22.96 7.44 -18.24
C GLN A 173 23.49 7.81 -16.84
N GLN A 174 24.36 8.82 -16.75
CA GLN A 174 24.86 9.33 -15.45
C GLN A 174 23.74 9.98 -14.63
N LEU A 175 22.85 10.72 -15.27
CA LEU A 175 21.69 11.32 -14.59
C LEU A 175 20.72 10.24 -14.10
N LEU A 176 20.53 9.17 -14.88
CA LEU A 176 19.71 8.02 -14.48
C LEU A 176 20.26 7.34 -13.22
N GLU A 177 21.58 7.10 -13.16
CA GLU A 177 22.21 6.51 -11.99
C GLU A 177 22.00 7.38 -10.76
N LYS A 178 22.25 8.69 -10.86
CA LYS A 178 21.96 9.65 -9.78
C LYS A 178 20.49 9.60 -9.36
N TYR A 179 19.56 9.57 -10.32
CA TYR A 179 18.13 9.47 -10.03
C TYR A 179 17.76 8.15 -9.34
N LYS A 180 18.35 7.02 -9.75
CA LYS A 180 18.15 5.72 -9.09
C LYS A 180 18.59 5.78 -7.64
N TYR A 181 19.75 6.38 -7.34
CA TYR A 181 20.20 6.57 -5.96
C TYR A 181 19.23 7.44 -5.15
N VAL A 182 18.79 8.58 -5.69
CA VAL A 182 17.80 9.44 -5.02
C VAL A 182 16.51 8.69 -4.75
N SER A 183 16.00 7.92 -5.73
CA SER A 183 14.81 7.09 -5.57
C SER A 183 14.95 6.06 -4.45
N ILE A 184 16.10 5.37 -4.40
CA ILE A 184 16.39 4.36 -3.37
C ILE A 184 16.46 5.03 -1.99
N CYS A 185 17.14 6.16 -1.87
CA CYS A 185 17.23 6.91 -0.61
C CYS A 185 15.86 7.38 -0.13
N LEU A 186 15.02 7.94 -1.01
CA LEU A 186 13.66 8.35 -0.65
C LEU A 186 12.82 7.17 -0.17
N ASN A 187 12.84 6.04 -0.89
CA ASN A 187 12.14 4.83 -0.46
C ASN A 187 12.63 4.32 0.89
N LEU A 188 13.95 4.36 1.14
CA LEU A 188 14.52 3.95 2.42
C LEU A 188 14.03 4.86 3.56
N ILE A 189 14.05 6.18 3.37
CA ILE A 189 13.57 7.16 4.36
C ILE A 189 12.09 6.94 4.67
N VAL A 190 11.26 6.76 3.65
CA VAL A 190 9.82 6.52 3.82
C VAL A 190 9.57 5.22 4.59
N ASN A 191 10.24 4.13 4.22
CA ASN A 191 10.10 2.84 4.89
C ASN A 191 10.62 2.87 6.33
N MET A 192 11.73 3.57 6.59
CA MET A 192 12.26 3.76 7.94
C MET A 192 11.28 4.58 8.80
N GLY A 193 10.68 5.63 8.24
CA GLY A 193 9.62 6.40 8.90
C GLY A 193 8.41 5.54 9.25
N CYS A 194 7.92 4.72 8.31
CA CYS A 194 6.86 3.73 8.54
C CYS A 194 7.22 2.78 9.67
N PHE A 195 8.43 2.22 9.65
CA PHE A 195 8.91 1.29 10.67
C PHE A 195 8.88 1.91 12.07
N VAL A 196 9.43 3.12 12.22
CA VAL A 196 9.43 3.85 13.50
C VAL A 196 8.01 4.13 13.99
N MET A 197 7.10 4.54 13.09
CA MET A 197 5.69 4.77 13.44
C MET A 197 5.01 3.49 13.92
N TYR A 198 5.16 2.37 13.22
CA TYR A 198 4.56 1.09 13.62
C TYR A 198 5.16 0.54 14.92
N MET A 199 6.48 0.68 15.12
CA MET A 199 7.11 0.31 16.40
C MET A 199 6.57 1.15 17.55
N THR A 200 6.36 2.45 17.34
CA THR A 200 5.77 3.32 18.37
C THR A 200 4.32 2.94 18.67
N ILE A 201 3.51 2.65 17.64
CA ILE A 201 2.14 2.15 17.80
C ILE A 201 2.13 0.87 18.64
N LEU A 202 3.01 -0.08 18.33
CA LEU A 202 3.13 -1.34 19.06
C LEU A 202 3.51 -1.10 20.53
N CYS A 203 4.52 -0.27 20.79
CA CYS A 203 4.92 0.08 22.15
C CYS A 203 3.78 0.70 22.96
N VAL A 204 3.03 1.63 22.37
CA VAL A 204 1.87 2.26 23.03
C VAL A 204 0.76 1.24 23.28
N ALA A 205 0.45 0.38 22.31
CA ALA A 205 -0.57 -0.65 22.43
C ALA A 205 -0.23 -1.65 23.57
N VAL A 206 1.01 -2.12 23.61
CA VAL A 206 1.50 -3.04 24.66
C VAL A 206 1.44 -2.38 26.04
N ARG A 207 1.89 -1.12 26.17
CA ARG A 207 1.81 -0.37 27.44
C ARG A 207 0.37 -0.20 27.92
N ARG A 208 -0.56 0.15 27.03
CA ARG A 208 -1.98 0.27 27.37
C ARG A 208 -2.58 -1.07 27.82
N HIS A 209 -2.27 -2.15 27.11
CA HIS A 209 -2.76 -3.48 27.46
C HIS A 209 -2.29 -3.92 28.85
N HIS A 210 -1.00 -3.73 29.16
CA HIS A 210 -0.47 -3.98 30.51
C HIS A 210 -1.13 -3.11 31.59
N GLY A 211 -1.39 -1.84 31.30
CA GLY A 211 -2.12 -0.94 32.20
C GLY A 211 -3.53 -1.45 32.52
N THR A 212 -4.29 -1.85 31.50
CA THR A 212 -5.64 -2.40 31.67
C THR A 212 -5.62 -3.71 32.47
N LEU A 213 -4.65 -4.60 32.22
CA LEU A 213 -4.49 -5.83 32.99
C LEU A 213 -4.16 -5.54 34.46
N ARG A 214 -3.24 -4.61 34.75
CA ARG A 214 -2.94 -4.19 36.13
C ARG A 214 -4.17 -3.61 36.84
N ALA A 215 -4.94 -2.77 36.15
CA ALA A 215 -6.17 -2.21 36.69
C ALA A 215 -7.18 -3.31 37.05
N LYS A 216 -7.42 -4.27 36.14
CA LYS A 216 -8.31 -5.41 36.38
C LYS A 216 -7.84 -6.27 37.57
N VAL A 217 -6.56 -6.57 37.67
CA VAL A 217 -5.98 -7.34 38.80
C VAL A 217 -6.14 -6.58 40.12
N SER A 218 -5.95 -5.26 40.12
CA SER A 218 -6.11 -4.44 41.33
C SER A 218 -7.55 -4.38 41.84
N ILE A 219 -8.54 -4.33 40.93
CA ILE A 219 -9.97 -4.36 41.26
C ILE A 219 -10.33 -5.73 41.83
N ASN A 220 -9.88 -6.82 41.18
CA ASN A 220 -10.17 -8.17 41.64
C ASN A 220 -9.58 -8.45 43.03
N ARG A 221 -8.36 -7.96 43.30
CA ARG A 221 -7.71 -8.09 44.61
C ARG A 221 -8.42 -7.31 45.72
N LYS A 222 -8.99 -6.14 45.42
CA LYS A 222 -9.82 -5.38 46.37
C LYS A 222 -11.14 -6.10 46.68
N ASN A 223 -11.78 -6.67 45.67
CA ASN A 223 -13.03 -7.42 45.86
C ASN A 223 -12.83 -8.74 46.64
N THR A 224 -11.65 -9.35 46.58
CA THR A 224 -11.31 -10.52 47.42
C THR A 224 -10.84 -10.15 48.83
N ALA A 225 -10.43 -8.90 49.07
CA ALA A 225 -9.94 -8.44 50.37
C ALA A 225 -11.04 -7.87 51.27
N ASN A 226 -12.13 -7.37 50.68
CA ASN A 226 -13.35 -6.98 51.39
C ASN A 226 -14.47 -7.97 51.00
N PRO A 227 -14.67 -9.08 51.73
CA PRO A 227 -15.89 -9.86 51.55
C PRO A 227 -17.08 -8.93 51.82
N PRO A 228 -18.20 -9.04 51.07
CA PRO A 228 -19.41 -8.31 51.41
C PRO A 228 -19.78 -8.71 52.83
N ASP A 229 -19.89 -7.71 53.73
CA ASP A 229 -20.34 -7.93 55.09
C ASP A 229 -21.59 -8.80 55.04
N ALA A 230 -21.50 -9.98 55.64
CA ALA A 230 -22.60 -10.90 55.74
C ALA A 230 -23.77 -10.15 56.38
N MET A 231 -24.80 -9.89 55.57
CA MET A 231 -26.05 -9.32 56.03
C MET A 231 -26.66 -10.33 57.02
N VAL A 232 -26.40 -10.13 58.31
CA VAL A 232 -27.03 -10.88 59.39
C VAL A 232 -28.48 -10.42 59.42
N ILE A 233 -29.34 -11.20 58.77
CA ILE A 233 -30.79 -11.07 58.87
C ILE A 233 -31.17 -11.52 60.28
N TYR A 234 -31.34 -10.57 61.20
CA TYR A 234 -32.01 -10.85 62.46
C TYR A 234 -33.50 -11.07 62.18
N HIS A 235 -33.95 -12.31 62.25
CA HIS A 235 -35.36 -12.61 62.47
C HIS A 235 -35.72 -12.17 63.89
N GLN A 236 -36.48 -11.08 64.01
CA GLN A 236 -37.27 -10.84 65.23
C GLN A 236 -38.50 -11.75 65.19
N ILE A 237 -38.64 -12.55 66.24
CA ILE A 237 -39.86 -13.28 66.62
C ILE A 237 -40.75 -12.29 67.38
#